data_AF-A0A098VWS8-F1
#
_entry.id   AF-A0A098VWS8-F1
#
_cell.length_a   1.000
_cell.length_b   1.000
_cell.length_c   1.000
_cell.angle_alpha   90.00
_cell.angle_beta   90.00
_cell.angle_gamma   90.00
#
_symmetry.space_group_name_H-M   'P 1'
#
loop_
_entity.id
_entity.type
_entity.pdbx_description
1 polymer ?
#
loop_
_entity_poly.entity_id
_entity_poly.type
_entity_poly.pdbx_seq_one_letter_code
_entity_poly.pdbx_strand_id
1 'polypeptide(L)'
;MCRLFEKKDEPKRALALISSLYKELRKMDDKILLVEIQLLESQVYHSIQNVPKAKASLTGARAMANTIYCSSDTQAMLDLYAGILHAEEGDYRTAHSFFYEAVEAKPENPAIAGRALTYMLLMLLILEKEIIANTAGWKAYSPAAKALPESIAAMGEIAKAVLGHSLATFESLLSSPNIEGALDLWCRTRLMSLGNILLRTNLQTLIAPYSRVQISFLAQRLGLPVDLVLSRLSQMILDKQLLGFIDQGADILQLLEEGPENVDQIYPSLIATIGHLEGAVDALGRKAALLSANTAQ
;
A
#
# COMPACT_ATOMS: atom_id res chain seq x y z
N MET A 1 12.46 17.72 23.29
CA MET A 1 12.33 16.50 24.11
C MET A 1 11.47 15.43 23.44
N CYS A 2 10.28 15.72 22.89
CA CYS A 2 9.43 14.69 22.27
C CYS A 2 10.07 13.95 21.08
N ARG A 3 10.78 14.66 20.17
CA ARG A 3 11.61 14.04 19.11
C ARG A 3 12.71 13.09 19.63
N LEU A 4 13.09 13.21 20.90
CA LEU A 4 14.13 12.39 21.54
C LEU A 4 13.54 11.07 22.07
N PHE A 5 12.24 11.03 22.35
CA PHE A 5 11.52 9.81 22.74
C PHE A 5 11.08 8.96 21.54
N GLU A 6 10.90 9.56 20.36
CA GLU A 6 10.76 8.80 19.11
C GLU A 6 12.00 7.93 18.82
N LYS A 7 13.20 8.41 19.22
CA LYS A 7 14.45 7.65 19.10
C LYS A 7 14.66 6.60 20.21
N LYS A 8 13.88 6.64 21.30
CA LYS A 8 14.06 5.77 22.48
C LYS A 8 13.01 4.66 22.62
N ASP A 9 12.15 4.47 21.62
CA ASP A 9 11.21 3.34 21.54
C ASP A 9 10.21 3.26 22.72
N GLU A 10 9.88 4.40 23.33
CA GLU A 10 8.88 4.50 24.40
C GLU A 10 7.64 5.30 23.96
N PRO A 11 6.87 4.80 22.96
CA PRO A 11 5.76 5.54 22.37
C PRO A 11 4.65 5.89 23.38
N LYS A 12 4.44 5.02 24.37
CA LYS A 12 3.42 5.23 25.43
C LYS A 12 3.75 6.42 26.32
N ARG A 13 5.03 6.61 26.67
CA ARG A 13 5.46 7.76 27.49
C ARG A 13 5.45 9.05 26.68
N ALA A 14 5.83 8.98 25.40
CA ALA A 14 5.72 10.11 24.48
C ALA A 14 4.27 10.60 24.35
N LEU A 15 3.30 9.70 24.14
CA LEU A 15 1.88 10.06 24.07
C LEU A 15 1.35 10.65 25.39
N ALA A 16 1.77 10.11 26.55
CA ALA A 16 1.38 10.67 27.84
C ALA A 16 1.88 12.11 28.02
N LEU A 17 3.15 12.36 27.68
CA LEU A 17 3.75 13.71 27.71
C LEU A 17 3.07 14.67 26.72
N ILE A 18 2.84 14.23 25.48
CA ILE A 18 2.12 14.98 24.45
C ILE A 18 0.74 15.38 24.96
N SER A 19 0.00 14.46 25.58
CA SER A 19 -1.34 14.75 26.12
C SER A 19 -1.33 15.74 27.28
N SER A 20 -0.29 15.74 28.11
CA SER A 20 -0.12 16.72 29.19
C SER A 20 0.20 18.10 28.62
N LEU A 21 1.17 18.16 27.70
CA LEU A 21 1.58 19.39 27.03
C LEU A 21 0.43 19.99 26.24
N TYR A 22 -0.34 19.19 25.52
CA TYR A 22 -1.51 19.66 24.77
C TYR A 22 -2.52 20.40 25.67
N LYS A 23 -2.77 19.88 26.89
CA LYS A 23 -3.65 20.53 27.88
C LYS A 23 -3.09 21.86 28.39
N GLU A 24 -1.78 21.94 28.60
CA GLU A 24 -1.11 23.15 29.07
C GLU A 24 -1.06 24.22 27.98
N LEU A 25 -0.67 23.85 26.76
CA LEU A 25 -0.63 24.76 25.62
C LEU A 25 -2.01 25.29 25.24
N ARG A 26 -3.06 24.48 25.37
CA ARG A 26 -4.43 24.94 25.14
C ARG A 26 -4.84 26.05 26.12
N LYS A 27 -4.26 26.11 27.32
CA LYS A 27 -4.48 27.21 28.27
C LYS A 27 -3.70 28.46 27.89
N MET A 28 -2.55 28.32 27.23
CA MET A 28 -1.69 29.43 26.82
C MET A 28 -2.10 30.04 25.47
N ASP A 29 -3.02 29.43 24.73
CA ASP A 29 -3.46 29.80 23.37
C ASP A 29 -2.30 29.96 22.35
N ASP A 30 -1.19 29.24 22.58
CA ASP A 30 -0.08 29.16 21.62
C ASP A 30 -0.44 28.19 20.49
N LYS A 31 -1.09 28.77 19.51
CA LYS A 31 -1.63 28.13 18.32
C LYS A 31 -0.58 27.49 17.41
N ILE A 32 0.63 28.08 17.33
CA ILE A 32 1.72 27.55 16.48
C ILE A 32 2.27 26.27 17.10
N LEU A 33 2.58 26.33 18.40
CA LEU A 33 3.15 25.19 19.10
C LEU A 33 2.14 24.03 19.24
N LEU A 34 0.84 24.34 19.30
CA LEU A 34 -0.22 23.30 19.25
C LEU A 34 -0.20 22.50 17.94
N VAL A 35 0.04 23.14 16.79
CA VAL A 35 0.15 22.44 15.49
C VAL A 35 1.36 21.50 15.50
N GLU A 36 2.50 21.95 16.02
CA GLU A 36 3.70 21.11 16.12
C GLU A 36 3.51 19.90 17.04
N ILE A 37 2.79 20.07 18.16
CA ILE A 37 2.48 18.97 19.07
C ILE A 37 1.53 17.95 18.43
N GLN A 38 0.50 18.40 17.71
CA GLN A 38 -0.41 17.49 17.02
C GLN A 38 0.26 16.75 15.86
N LEU A 39 1.21 17.40 15.17
CA LEU A 39 2.04 16.75 14.17
C LEU A 39 2.93 15.66 14.80
N LEU A 40 3.57 15.95 15.93
CA LEU A 40 4.32 14.95 16.70
C LEU A 40 3.42 13.80 17.17
N GLU A 41 2.20 14.11 17.62
CA GLU A 41 1.22 13.08 18.01
C GLU A 41 0.90 12.14 16.85
N SER A 42 0.70 12.68 15.64
CA SER A 42 0.50 11.90 14.42
C SER A 42 1.70 10.99 14.11
N GLN A 43 2.93 11.51 14.24
CA GLN A 43 4.17 10.76 14.03
C GLN A 43 4.31 9.58 14.98
N VAL A 44 4.01 9.79 16.27
CA VAL A 44 4.04 8.72 17.28
C VAL A 44 2.93 7.69 17.04
N TYR A 45 1.72 8.09 16.63
CA TYR A 45 0.70 7.10 16.27
C TYR A 45 1.07 6.30 15.02
N HIS A 46 1.74 6.92 14.05
CA HIS A 46 2.24 6.24 12.87
C HIS A 46 3.33 5.21 13.22
N SER A 47 4.25 5.52 14.15
CA SER A 47 5.26 4.55 14.59
C SER A 47 4.68 3.34 15.32
N ILE A 48 3.52 3.49 15.96
CA ILE A 48 2.74 2.38 16.58
C ILE A 48 1.83 1.67 15.53
N GLN A 49 1.92 2.05 14.25
CA GLN A 49 1.07 1.55 13.16
C GLN A 49 -0.43 1.80 13.37
N ASN A 50 -0.80 2.82 14.16
CA ASN A 50 -2.19 3.24 14.34
C ASN A 50 -2.56 4.35 13.35
N VAL A 51 -2.78 3.96 12.10
CA VAL A 51 -3.11 4.88 10.98
C VAL A 51 -4.36 5.74 11.25
N PRO A 52 -5.48 5.20 11.78
CA PRO A 52 -6.69 6.01 12.00
C PRO A 52 -6.47 7.16 13.00
N LYS A 53 -5.75 6.90 14.10
CA LYS A 53 -5.45 7.95 15.11
C LYS A 53 -4.41 8.95 14.64
N ALA A 54 -3.41 8.47 13.88
CA ALA A 54 -2.44 9.37 13.25
C ALA A 54 -3.13 10.36 12.32
N LYS A 55 -4.05 9.85 11.47
CA LYS A 55 -4.83 10.68 10.54
C LYS A 55 -5.71 11.68 11.27
N ALA A 56 -6.44 11.27 12.31
CA ALA A 56 -7.28 12.18 13.10
C ALA A 56 -6.47 13.34 13.71
N SER A 57 -5.29 13.03 14.24
CA SER A 57 -4.37 14.02 14.82
C SER A 57 -3.84 14.98 13.75
N LEU A 58 -3.49 14.46 12.57
CA LEU A 58 -3.03 15.24 11.44
C LEU A 58 -4.11 16.14 10.84
N THR A 59 -5.36 15.66 10.71
CA THR A 59 -6.49 16.49 10.25
C THR A 59 -6.71 17.68 11.18
N GLY A 60 -6.61 17.46 12.50
CA GLY A 60 -6.62 18.54 13.49
C GLY A 60 -5.50 19.55 13.28
N ALA A 61 -4.26 19.07 13.11
CA ALA A 61 -3.10 19.91 12.88
C ALA A 61 -3.23 20.78 11.61
N ARG A 62 -3.74 20.21 10.51
CA ARG A 62 -3.94 20.93 9.24
C ARG A 62 -5.04 21.99 9.34
N ALA A 63 -6.17 21.67 9.99
CA ALA A 63 -7.24 22.63 10.20
C ALA A 63 -6.76 23.86 11.00
N MET A 64 -5.93 23.61 12.01
CA MET A 64 -5.28 24.67 12.77
C MET A 64 -4.28 25.45 11.92
N ALA A 65 -3.37 24.76 11.22
CA ALA A 65 -2.35 25.38 10.36
C ALA A 65 -2.95 26.38 9.34
N ASN A 66 -4.07 26.01 8.69
CA ASN A 66 -4.78 26.86 7.74
C ASN A 66 -5.36 28.14 8.38
N THR A 67 -5.65 28.12 9.68
CA THR A 67 -6.23 29.26 10.40
C THR A 67 -5.18 30.27 10.86
N ILE A 68 -3.93 29.80 11.08
CA ILE A 68 -2.90 30.56 11.82
C ILE A 68 -1.79 31.09 10.89
N TYR A 69 -1.76 30.67 9.62
CA TYR A 69 -0.65 30.91 8.69
C TYR A 69 0.69 30.46 9.29
N CYS A 70 0.87 29.15 9.39
CA CYS A 70 2.08 28.55 9.94
C CYS A 70 3.32 28.79 9.04
N SER A 71 4.52 28.57 9.60
CA SER A 71 5.76 28.64 8.82
C SER A 71 5.75 27.67 7.63
N SER A 72 6.45 28.03 6.55
CA SER A 72 6.57 27.16 5.36
C SER A 72 7.21 25.81 5.68
N ASP A 73 8.09 25.73 6.68
CA ASP A 73 8.67 24.47 7.17
C ASP A 73 7.61 23.55 7.76
N THR A 74 6.76 24.09 8.65
CA THR A 74 5.70 23.32 9.30
C THR A 74 4.64 22.88 8.32
N GLN A 75 4.33 23.71 7.31
CA GLN A 75 3.39 23.35 6.24
C GLN A 75 3.94 22.21 5.37
N ALA A 76 5.19 22.33 4.90
CA ALA A 76 5.84 21.27 4.13
C ALA A 76 5.90 19.94 4.91
N MET A 77 6.12 20.00 6.23
CA MET A 77 6.12 18.81 7.06
C MET A 77 4.71 18.21 7.22
N LEU A 78 3.67 19.03 7.38
CA LEU A 78 2.28 18.56 7.43
C LEU A 78 1.88 17.83 6.14
N ASP A 79 2.24 18.39 4.98
CA ASP A 79 1.92 17.79 3.68
C ASP A 79 2.74 16.52 3.42
N LEU A 80 4.02 16.48 3.82
CA LEU A 80 4.83 15.26 3.79
C LEU A 80 4.19 14.11 4.58
N TYR A 81 3.78 14.36 5.83
CA TYR A 81 3.13 13.33 6.66
C TYR A 81 1.72 12.98 6.18
N ALA A 82 0.99 13.93 5.57
CA ALA A 82 -0.27 13.62 4.90
C ALA A 82 -0.04 12.62 3.76
N GLY A 83 0.97 12.85 2.92
CA GLY A 83 1.34 11.93 1.85
C GLY A 83 1.66 10.52 2.36
N ILE A 84 2.43 10.41 3.45
CA ILE A 84 2.76 9.11 4.08
C ILE A 84 1.49 8.36 4.50
N LEU A 85 0.57 9.03 5.22
CA LEU A 85 -0.66 8.39 5.70
C LEU A 85 -1.60 7.99 4.56
N HIS A 86 -1.73 8.81 3.51
CA HIS A 86 -2.51 8.45 2.33
C HIS A 86 -1.92 7.26 1.56
N ALA A 87 -0.59 7.17 1.51
CA ALA A 87 0.09 6.01 0.93
C ALA A 87 -0.16 4.74 1.76
N GLU A 88 -0.19 4.81 3.09
CA GLU A 88 -0.57 3.67 3.97
C GLU A 88 -2.00 3.17 3.69
N GLU A 89 -2.93 4.06 3.36
CA GLU A 89 -4.30 3.70 2.99
C GLU A 89 -4.44 3.15 1.55
N GLY A 90 -3.35 3.15 0.77
CA GLY A 90 -3.35 2.70 -0.63
C GLY A 90 -3.78 3.77 -1.64
N ASP A 91 -4.04 5.01 -1.22
CA ASP A 91 -4.31 6.14 -2.11
C ASP A 91 -3.00 6.82 -2.53
N TYR A 92 -2.30 6.19 -3.47
CA TYR A 92 -1.03 6.67 -4.00
C TYR A 92 -1.16 7.94 -4.84
N ARG A 93 -2.33 8.21 -5.44
CA ARG A 93 -2.56 9.38 -6.30
C ARG A 93 -2.63 10.65 -5.47
N THR A 94 -3.42 10.61 -4.39
CA THR A 94 -3.52 11.72 -3.45
C THR A 94 -2.21 11.92 -2.70
N ALA A 95 -1.53 10.83 -2.32
CA ALA A 95 -0.22 10.88 -1.68
C ALA A 95 0.82 11.61 -2.56
N HIS A 96 0.85 11.34 -3.87
CA HIS A 96 1.71 12.03 -4.82
C HIS A 96 1.49 13.55 -4.82
N SER A 97 0.23 14.00 -4.84
CA SER A 97 -0.10 15.43 -4.81
C SER A 97 0.40 16.10 -3.52
N PHE A 98 0.25 15.46 -2.37
CA PHE A 98 0.77 16.01 -1.11
C PHE A 98 2.31 16.06 -1.07
N PHE A 99 3.00 15.07 -1.63
CA PHE A 99 4.46 15.12 -1.74
C PHE A 99 4.93 16.24 -2.69
N TYR A 100 4.20 16.48 -3.78
CA TYR A 100 4.46 17.59 -4.69
C TYR A 100 4.34 18.95 -3.98
N GLU A 101 3.24 19.17 -3.25
CA GLU A 101 3.02 20.39 -2.45
C GLU A 101 4.13 20.57 -1.39
N ALA A 102 4.56 19.49 -0.73
CA ALA A 102 5.66 19.53 0.24
C ALA A 102 7.00 19.95 -0.38
N VAL A 103 7.29 19.58 -1.64
CA VAL A 103 8.49 20.00 -2.36
C VAL A 103 8.41 21.47 -2.78
N GLU A 104 7.25 21.94 -3.24
CA GLU A 104 7.05 23.34 -3.63
C GLU A 104 7.06 24.29 -2.42
N ALA A 105 6.50 23.87 -1.29
CA ALA A 105 6.37 24.69 -0.09
C ALA A 105 7.71 25.20 0.43
N LYS A 106 8.79 24.41 0.32
CA LYS A 106 10.14 24.88 0.68
C LYS A 106 11.27 24.08 0.02
N PRO A 107 11.77 24.52 -1.16
CA PRO A 107 12.86 23.84 -1.86
C PRO A 107 14.24 24.06 -1.22
N GLU A 108 14.37 25.01 -0.29
CA GLU A 108 15.63 25.38 0.37
C GLU A 108 16.03 24.45 1.52
N ASN A 109 15.09 23.71 2.11
CA ASN A 109 15.39 22.81 3.23
C ASN A 109 15.78 21.42 2.70
N PRO A 110 17.07 21.07 2.74
CA PRO A 110 17.58 19.90 2.02
C PRO A 110 17.04 18.57 2.56
N ALA A 111 16.74 18.49 3.85
CA ALA A 111 16.31 17.25 4.49
C ALA A 111 14.83 16.91 4.19
N ILE A 112 13.95 17.92 4.20
CA ILE A 112 12.51 17.71 3.97
C ILE A 112 12.23 17.58 2.48
N ALA A 113 12.80 18.47 1.66
CA ALA A 113 12.59 18.45 0.21
C ALA A 113 13.18 17.20 -0.44
N GLY A 114 14.36 16.75 0.01
CA GLY A 114 14.96 15.50 -0.47
C GLY A 114 14.08 14.28 -0.18
N ARG A 115 13.58 14.16 1.06
CA ARG A 115 12.66 13.07 1.43
C ARG A 115 11.35 13.12 0.65
N ALA A 116 10.70 14.28 0.60
CA ALA A 116 9.46 14.47 -0.14
C ALA A 116 9.62 14.08 -1.62
N LEU A 117 10.73 14.46 -2.25
CA LEU A 117 11.05 14.09 -3.63
C LEU A 117 11.25 12.58 -3.80
N THR A 118 11.98 11.92 -2.89
CA THR A 118 12.13 10.45 -2.94
C THR A 118 10.80 9.73 -2.78
N TYR A 119 9.91 10.22 -1.91
CA TYR A 119 8.60 9.61 -1.67
C TYR A 119 7.67 9.86 -2.86
N MET A 120 7.71 11.05 -3.46
CA MET A 120 7.00 11.37 -4.69
C MET A 120 7.39 10.44 -5.83
N LEU A 121 8.69 10.23 -6.04
CA LEU A 121 9.21 9.31 -7.05
C LEU A 121 8.74 7.88 -6.78
N LEU A 122 8.75 7.45 -5.52
CA LEU A 122 8.25 6.13 -5.14
C LEU A 122 6.75 5.96 -5.47
N MET A 123 5.91 6.97 -5.22
CA MET A 123 4.50 6.92 -5.59
C MET A 123 4.30 6.83 -7.10
N LEU A 124 5.10 7.55 -7.88
CA LEU A 124 5.06 7.47 -9.35
C LEU A 124 5.43 6.07 -9.85
N LEU A 125 6.44 5.43 -9.24
CA LEU A 125 6.82 4.06 -9.57
C LEU A 125 5.69 3.06 -9.30
N ILE A 126 4.99 3.20 -8.17
CA ILE A 126 3.89 2.32 -7.79
C ILE A 126 2.68 2.50 -8.72
N LEU A 127 2.38 3.72 -9.14
CA LEU A 127 1.23 4.00 -10.00
C LEU A 127 1.41 3.53 -11.45
N GLU A 128 2.58 2.99 -11.83
CA GLU A 128 2.95 2.57 -13.19
C GLU A 128 2.69 3.64 -14.28
N LYS A 129 2.44 4.89 -13.89
CA LYS A 129 2.22 6.01 -14.80
C LYS A 129 3.57 6.46 -15.33
N GLU A 130 3.65 6.62 -16.66
CA GLU A 130 4.78 7.11 -17.45
C GLU A 130 5.94 7.68 -16.61
N ILE A 131 6.78 6.77 -16.11
CA ILE A 131 8.03 7.08 -15.40
C ILE A 131 8.97 7.90 -16.32
N ILE A 132 8.66 7.96 -17.62
CA ILE A 132 9.49 8.52 -18.68
C ILE A 132 9.12 9.97 -19.02
N ALA A 133 7.85 10.39 -18.89
CA ALA A 133 7.43 11.73 -19.33
C ALA A 133 7.93 12.85 -18.42
N ASN A 134 8.12 12.59 -17.12
CA ASN A 134 8.57 13.61 -16.17
C ASN A 134 10.06 13.53 -15.80
N THR A 135 10.83 12.74 -16.56
CA THR A 135 12.30 12.68 -16.40
C THR A 135 12.98 14.03 -16.69
N ALA A 136 12.31 14.89 -17.45
CA ALA A 136 12.74 16.27 -17.70
C ALA A 136 12.27 17.24 -16.61
N GLY A 137 11.13 16.97 -15.95
CA GLY A 137 10.57 17.80 -14.88
C GLY A 137 11.34 17.70 -13.56
N TRP A 138 11.91 16.55 -13.20
CA TRP A 138 12.66 16.43 -11.92
C TRP A 138 13.98 17.22 -11.90
N LYS A 139 14.60 17.47 -13.06
CA LYS A 139 15.75 18.37 -13.17
C LYS A 139 15.38 19.84 -12.93
N ALA A 140 14.11 20.20 -13.09
CA ALA A 140 13.60 21.53 -12.79
C ALA A 140 13.54 21.80 -11.27
N TYR A 141 13.47 20.76 -10.42
CA TYR A 141 13.59 20.85 -8.95
C TYR A 141 15.05 20.95 -8.46
N SER A 142 15.89 21.63 -9.24
CA SER A 142 17.33 21.85 -9.05
C SER A 142 17.81 22.11 -7.60
N PRO A 143 17.08 22.85 -6.73
CA PRO A 143 17.51 23.02 -5.33
C PRO A 143 17.30 21.76 -4.47
N ALA A 144 16.15 21.11 -4.58
CA ALA A 144 15.82 19.89 -3.84
C ALA A 144 16.59 18.66 -4.35
N ALA A 145 16.91 18.63 -5.65
CA ALA A 145 17.73 17.59 -6.26
C ALA A 145 19.21 17.66 -5.88
N LYS A 146 19.72 18.86 -5.55
CA LYS A 146 21.10 19.06 -5.05
C LYS A 146 21.27 18.67 -3.59
N ALA A 147 20.19 18.62 -2.83
CA ALA A 147 20.20 18.41 -1.39
C ALA A 147 20.49 16.96 -0.95
N LEU A 148 19.96 15.97 -1.69
CA LEU A 148 20.11 14.55 -1.37
C LEU A 148 20.36 13.74 -2.66
N PRO A 149 21.53 13.91 -3.30
CA PRO A 149 21.82 13.29 -4.58
C PRO A 149 21.86 11.76 -4.50
N GLU A 150 22.25 11.20 -3.35
CA GLU A 150 22.37 9.75 -3.14
C GLU A 150 21.01 9.03 -3.19
N SER A 151 20.01 9.51 -2.45
CA SER A 151 18.68 8.88 -2.42
C SER A 151 17.93 9.04 -3.75
N ILE A 152 18.15 10.16 -4.45
CA ILE A 152 17.53 10.41 -5.78
C ILE A 152 18.21 9.56 -6.85
N ALA A 153 19.54 9.43 -6.81
CA ALA A 153 20.28 8.55 -7.72
C ALA A 153 19.87 7.09 -7.52
N ALA A 154 19.78 6.63 -6.27
CA ALA A 154 19.29 5.30 -5.93
C ALA A 154 17.86 5.07 -6.46
N MET A 155 16.94 6.02 -6.26
CA MET A 155 15.58 5.92 -6.78
C MET A 155 15.55 5.92 -8.32
N GLY A 156 16.46 6.65 -8.97
CA GLY A 156 16.62 6.64 -10.43
C GLY A 156 17.13 5.31 -10.98
N GLU A 157 18.04 4.64 -10.28
CA GLU A 157 18.49 3.28 -10.63
C GLU A 157 17.38 2.24 -10.44
N ILE A 158 16.65 2.34 -9.33
CA ILE A 158 15.48 1.51 -9.05
C ILE A 158 14.40 1.73 -10.13
N ALA A 159 14.14 2.99 -10.50
CA ALA A 159 13.19 3.33 -11.56
C ALA A 159 13.53 2.70 -12.90
N LYS A 160 14.82 2.71 -13.28
CA LYS A 160 15.30 2.04 -14.50
C LYS A 160 15.10 0.53 -14.43
N ALA A 161 15.33 -0.09 -13.28
CA ALA A 161 15.13 -1.52 -13.09
C ALA A 161 13.65 -1.91 -13.20
N VAL A 162 12.76 -1.13 -12.60
CA VAL A 162 11.29 -1.32 -12.70
C VAL A 162 10.82 -1.16 -14.14
N LEU A 163 11.27 -0.12 -14.85
CA LEU A 163 10.98 0.07 -16.28
C LEU A 163 11.50 -1.06 -17.17
N GLY A 164 12.65 -1.63 -16.82
CA GLY A 164 13.21 -2.78 -17.51
C GLY A 164 12.51 -4.11 -17.20
N HIS A 165 11.47 -4.11 -16.34
CA HIS A 165 10.76 -5.29 -15.83
C HIS A 165 11.67 -6.39 -15.26
N SER A 166 12.93 -6.06 -14.94
CA SER A 166 13.93 -7.02 -14.52
C SER A 166 13.95 -7.11 -13.00
N LEU A 167 13.38 -8.20 -12.48
CA LEU A 167 13.31 -8.43 -11.04
C LEU A 167 14.69 -8.71 -10.43
N ALA A 168 15.57 -9.39 -11.18
CA ALA A 168 16.92 -9.71 -10.73
C ALA A 168 17.77 -8.46 -10.51
N THR A 169 17.67 -7.46 -11.38
CA THR A 169 18.37 -6.18 -11.18
C THR A 169 17.77 -5.42 -10.00
N PHE A 170 16.45 -5.41 -9.86
CA PHE A 170 15.76 -4.78 -8.73
C PHE A 170 16.18 -5.36 -7.37
N GLU A 171 16.24 -6.70 -7.22
CA GLU A 171 16.68 -7.33 -5.97
C GLU A 171 18.16 -7.10 -5.67
N SER A 172 19.02 -7.11 -6.69
CA SER A 172 20.45 -6.80 -6.52
C SER A 172 20.67 -5.35 -6.06
N LEU A 173 19.85 -4.41 -6.56
CA LEU A 173 19.86 -3.01 -6.13
C LEU A 173 19.36 -2.88 -4.69
N LEU A 174 18.27 -3.54 -4.32
CA LEU A 174 17.76 -3.52 -2.95
C LEU A 174 18.74 -4.11 -1.92
N SER A 175 19.56 -5.07 -2.32
CA SER A 175 20.58 -5.69 -1.48
C SER A 175 21.89 -4.89 -1.39
N SER A 176 22.03 -3.82 -2.18
CA SER A 176 23.25 -3.01 -2.22
C SER A 176 23.33 -2.09 -1.00
N PRO A 177 24.45 -2.09 -0.24
CA PRO A 177 24.57 -1.34 1.02
C PRO A 177 24.49 0.19 0.83
N ASN A 178 24.84 0.68 -0.36
CA ASN A 178 24.72 2.10 -0.72
C ASN A 178 23.25 2.56 -0.79
N ILE A 179 22.36 1.68 -1.23
CA ILE A 179 20.92 1.94 -1.32
C ILE A 179 20.27 1.74 0.06
N GLU A 180 20.78 0.79 0.85
CA GLU A 180 20.31 0.55 2.21
C GLU A 180 20.58 1.73 3.15
N GLY A 181 21.75 2.37 3.05
CA GLY A 181 22.09 3.54 3.87
C GLY A 181 21.37 4.83 3.43
N ALA A 182 20.97 4.92 2.17
CA ALA A 182 20.40 6.13 1.58
C ALA A 182 18.87 6.23 1.70
N LEU A 183 18.17 5.13 2.01
CA LEU A 183 16.71 5.07 2.05
C LEU A 183 16.17 4.87 3.48
N ASP A 184 15.18 5.69 3.85
CA ASP A 184 14.48 5.56 5.12
C ASP A 184 13.72 4.20 5.22
N LEU A 185 13.47 3.74 6.45
CA LEU A 185 12.75 2.48 6.74
C LEU A 185 11.38 2.40 6.04
N TRP A 186 10.68 3.54 5.96
CA TRP A 186 9.38 3.62 5.27
C TRP A 186 9.50 3.33 3.77
N CYS A 187 10.49 3.94 3.08
CA CYS A 187 10.78 3.66 1.67
C CYS A 187 11.11 2.19 1.45
N ARG A 188 11.92 1.58 2.32
CA ARG A 188 12.30 0.17 2.20
C ARG A 188 11.07 -0.74 2.27
N THR A 189 10.21 -0.52 3.25
CA THR A 189 8.97 -1.29 3.42
C THR A 189 8.09 -1.20 2.18
N ARG A 190 7.96 0.01 1.63
CA ARG A 190 7.14 0.23 0.44
C ARG A 190 7.80 -0.30 -0.84
N LEU A 191 9.12 -0.24 -0.97
CA LEU A 191 9.85 -0.86 -2.08
C LEU A 191 9.74 -2.39 -2.06
N MET A 192 9.75 -3.03 -0.89
CA MET A 192 9.45 -4.46 -0.79
C MET A 192 8.03 -4.78 -1.25
N SER A 193 7.06 -3.94 -0.87
CA SER A 193 5.69 -4.06 -1.38
C SER A 193 5.62 -3.89 -2.90
N LEU A 194 6.36 -2.94 -3.46
CA LEU A 194 6.45 -2.74 -4.92
C LEU A 194 7.10 -3.94 -5.60
N GLY A 195 8.16 -4.52 -5.03
CA GLY A 195 8.78 -5.75 -5.54
C GLY A 195 7.80 -6.92 -5.59
N ASN A 196 6.94 -7.06 -4.58
CA ASN A 196 5.89 -8.07 -4.58
C ASN A 196 4.83 -7.82 -5.68
N ILE A 197 4.48 -6.56 -5.95
CA ILE A 197 3.56 -6.19 -7.04
C ILE A 197 4.22 -6.49 -8.39
N LEU A 198 5.48 -6.10 -8.59
CA LEU A 198 6.22 -6.33 -9.83
C LEU A 198 6.38 -7.83 -10.12
N LEU A 199 6.75 -8.63 -9.11
CA LEU A 199 6.85 -10.09 -9.24
C LEU A 199 5.50 -10.69 -9.63
N ARG A 200 4.41 -10.20 -9.05
CA ARG A 200 3.04 -10.64 -9.35
C ARG A 200 2.65 -10.32 -10.81
N THR A 201 2.88 -9.10 -11.27
CA THR A 201 2.63 -8.69 -12.67
C THR A 201 3.49 -9.48 -13.66
N ASN A 202 4.77 -9.70 -13.33
CA ASN A 202 5.67 -10.51 -14.14
C ASN A 202 5.21 -11.98 -14.20
N LEU A 203 4.79 -12.56 -13.07
CA LEU A 203 4.24 -13.91 -13.04
C LEU A 203 2.98 -14.03 -13.88
N GLN A 204 2.03 -13.09 -13.76
CA GLN A 204 0.82 -13.08 -14.60
C GLN A 204 1.17 -13.04 -16.10
N THR A 205 2.12 -12.19 -16.48
CA THR A 205 2.56 -12.07 -17.88
C THR A 205 3.24 -13.34 -18.40
N LEU A 206 4.04 -14.01 -17.56
CA LEU A 206 4.72 -15.26 -17.93
C LEU A 206 3.77 -16.46 -17.99
N ILE A 207 2.72 -16.46 -17.17
CA ILE A 207 1.76 -17.56 -17.03
C ILE A 207 0.64 -17.46 -18.07
N ALA A 208 0.24 -16.25 -18.49
CA ALA A 208 -0.86 -16.00 -19.42
C ALA A 208 -0.88 -16.86 -20.71
N PRO A 209 0.26 -17.14 -21.39
CA PRO A 209 0.22 -17.92 -22.64
C PRO A 209 0.18 -19.44 -22.44
N TYR A 210 0.19 -19.97 -21.22
CA TYR A 210 0.34 -21.40 -20.96
C TYR A 210 -0.77 -21.96 -20.06
N SER A 211 -1.43 -23.05 -20.46
CA SER A 211 -2.43 -23.74 -19.60
C SER A 211 -1.78 -24.62 -18.52
N ARG A 212 -0.53 -25.09 -18.75
CA ARG A 212 0.25 -25.90 -17.80
C ARG A 212 1.70 -25.44 -17.80
N VAL A 213 2.23 -25.12 -16.63
CA VAL A 213 3.60 -24.58 -16.49
C VAL A 213 4.34 -25.30 -15.37
N GLN A 214 5.59 -25.68 -15.63
CA GLN A 214 6.48 -26.19 -14.58
C GLN A 214 7.01 -25.04 -13.71
N ILE A 215 6.98 -25.19 -12.38
CA ILE A 215 7.42 -24.14 -11.46
C ILE A 215 8.93 -23.94 -11.56
N SER A 216 9.69 -25.03 -11.74
CA SER A 216 11.13 -24.98 -12.03
C SER A 216 11.49 -24.09 -13.23
N PHE A 217 10.67 -24.10 -14.29
CA PHE A 217 10.86 -23.25 -15.47
C PHE A 217 10.61 -21.77 -15.16
N LEU A 218 9.56 -21.46 -14.38
CA LEU A 218 9.28 -20.10 -13.92
C LEU A 218 10.40 -19.55 -13.04
N ALA A 219 10.91 -20.38 -12.12
CA ALA A 219 12.02 -20.02 -11.24
C ALA A 219 13.29 -19.68 -12.03
N GLN A 220 13.66 -20.50 -13.02
CA GLN A 220 14.82 -20.23 -13.88
C GLN A 220 14.65 -18.95 -14.71
N ARG A 221 13.45 -18.70 -15.24
CA ARG A 221 13.17 -17.50 -16.03
C ARG A 221 13.24 -16.22 -15.19
N LEU A 222 12.80 -16.28 -13.94
CA LEU A 222 12.82 -15.15 -13.02
C LEU A 222 14.16 -14.96 -12.29
N GLY A 223 15.02 -15.99 -12.29
CA GLY A 223 16.28 -15.98 -11.55
C GLY A 223 16.08 -16.07 -10.02
N LEU A 224 14.96 -16.65 -9.58
CA LEU A 224 14.56 -16.72 -8.17
C LEU A 224 14.51 -18.17 -7.65
N PRO A 225 14.66 -18.39 -6.33
CA PRO A 225 14.49 -19.71 -5.75
C PRO A 225 13.04 -20.22 -5.90
N VAL A 226 12.91 -21.53 -6.15
CA VAL A 226 11.62 -22.20 -6.38
C VAL A 226 10.66 -21.99 -5.20
N ASP A 227 11.15 -22.04 -3.97
CA ASP A 227 10.35 -21.86 -2.75
C ASP A 227 9.66 -20.50 -2.70
N LEU A 228 10.36 -19.43 -3.11
CA LEU A 228 9.81 -18.07 -3.12
C LEU A 228 8.73 -17.94 -4.19
N VAL A 229 8.97 -18.49 -5.38
CA VAL A 229 7.99 -18.52 -6.47
C VAL A 229 6.75 -19.31 -6.08
N LEU A 230 6.92 -20.47 -5.44
CA LEU A 230 5.84 -21.31 -4.95
C LEU A 230 4.99 -20.59 -3.89
N SER A 231 5.64 -19.98 -2.89
CA SER A 231 4.95 -19.20 -1.86
C SER A 231 4.13 -18.07 -2.48
N ARG A 232 4.68 -17.35 -3.46
CA ARG A 232 3.99 -16.25 -4.15
C ARG A 232 2.85 -16.72 -5.04
N LEU A 233 3.03 -17.81 -5.79
CA LEU A 233 1.94 -18.42 -6.55
C LEU A 233 0.80 -18.87 -5.65
N SER A 234 1.11 -19.47 -4.49
CA SER A 234 0.09 -19.86 -3.50
C SER A 234 -0.69 -18.65 -2.98
N GLN A 235 0.00 -17.54 -2.71
CA GLN A 235 -0.63 -16.29 -2.29
C GLN A 235 -1.51 -15.69 -3.41
N MET A 236 -1.07 -15.74 -4.66
CA MET A 236 -1.86 -15.24 -5.80
C MET A 236 -3.14 -16.06 -6.05
N ILE A 237 -3.10 -17.38 -5.80
CA ILE A 237 -4.27 -18.26 -5.86
C ILE A 237 -5.23 -17.95 -4.71
N LEU A 238 -4.71 -17.77 -3.49
CA LEU A 238 -5.50 -17.37 -2.31
C LEU A 238 -6.17 -16.00 -2.50
N ASP A 239 -5.45 -15.04 -3.10
CA ASP A 239 -5.95 -13.71 -3.46
C ASP A 239 -6.97 -13.75 -4.62
N LYS A 240 -7.29 -14.94 -5.18
CA LYS A 240 -8.18 -15.18 -6.33
C LYS A 240 -7.78 -14.45 -7.61
N GLN A 241 -6.51 -14.07 -7.74
CA GLN A 241 -6.00 -13.41 -8.93
C GLN A 241 -5.51 -14.37 -10.00
N LEU A 242 -5.18 -15.60 -9.61
CA LEU A 242 -4.90 -16.70 -10.51
C LEU A 242 -5.89 -17.83 -10.21
N LEU A 243 -6.66 -18.21 -11.22
CA LEU A 243 -7.52 -19.39 -11.16
C LEU A 243 -6.68 -20.61 -11.57
N GLY A 244 -6.11 -21.27 -10.58
CA GLY A 244 -5.22 -22.41 -10.80
C GLY A 244 -5.02 -23.24 -9.55
N PHE A 245 -4.55 -24.46 -9.72
CA PHE A 245 -4.08 -25.30 -8.63
C PHE A 245 -2.63 -25.70 -8.85
N ILE A 246 -1.91 -25.84 -7.74
CA ILE A 246 -0.52 -26.24 -7.74
C ILE A 246 -0.45 -27.73 -7.40
N ASP A 247 0.09 -28.54 -8.30
CA ASP A 247 0.44 -29.92 -8.02
C ASP A 247 1.90 -30.00 -7.56
N GLN A 248 2.10 -30.12 -6.24
CA GLN A 248 3.42 -30.21 -5.63
C GLN A 248 4.13 -31.54 -5.95
N GLY A 249 3.40 -32.59 -6.32
CA GLY A 249 4.00 -33.88 -6.68
C GLY A 249 4.62 -33.86 -8.08
N ALA A 250 3.99 -33.14 -9.01
CA ALA A 250 4.44 -33.04 -10.39
C ALA A 250 5.24 -31.76 -10.70
N ASP A 251 5.34 -30.81 -9.76
CA ASP A 251 5.93 -29.47 -9.94
C ASP A 251 5.25 -28.66 -11.07
N ILE A 252 3.93 -28.83 -11.24
CA ILE A 252 3.15 -28.21 -12.31
C ILE A 252 2.08 -27.29 -11.71
N LEU A 253 2.05 -26.05 -12.19
CA LEU A 253 0.91 -25.15 -12.09
C LEU A 253 -0.05 -25.46 -13.24
N GLN A 254 -1.27 -25.88 -12.90
CA GLN A 254 -2.35 -26.02 -13.88
C GLN A 254 -3.30 -24.84 -13.71
N LEU A 255 -3.48 -24.06 -14.78
CA LEU A 255 -4.50 -23.03 -14.82
C LEU A 255 -5.83 -23.69 -15.15
N LEU A 256 -6.88 -23.28 -14.44
CA LEU A 256 -8.22 -23.54 -14.93
C LEU A 256 -8.45 -22.54 -16.07
N GLU A 257 -8.63 -23.05 -17.27
CA GLU A 257 -9.36 -22.29 -18.29
C GLU A 257 -10.72 -21.97 -17.69
N GLU A 258 -11.11 -20.69 -17.71
CA GLU A 258 -12.47 -20.29 -17.37
C GLU A 258 -13.39 -21.16 -18.23
N GLY A 259 -14.06 -22.12 -17.59
CA GLY A 259 -15.15 -22.83 -18.22
C GLY A 259 -16.17 -21.81 -18.72
N PRO A 260 -16.97 -22.12 -19.74
CA PRO A 260 -17.89 -21.16 -20.33
C PRO A 260 -18.70 -20.50 -19.21
N GLU A 261 -18.61 -19.17 -19.09
CA GLU A 261 -19.17 -18.31 -18.01
C GLU A 261 -20.64 -18.61 -17.67
N ASN A 262 -21.34 -19.29 -18.58
CA ASN A 262 -22.71 -19.76 -18.41
C ASN A 262 -22.88 -20.87 -17.36
N VAL A 263 -21.86 -21.69 -17.10
CA VAL A 263 -21.99 -22.85 -16.20
C VAL A 263 -22.15 -22.42 -14.73
N ASP A 264 -21.44 -21.37 -14.34
CA ASP A 264 -21.46 -20.85 -12.96
C ASP A 264 -22.74 -20.10 -12.61
N GLN A 265 -23.55 -19.67 -13.57
CA GLN A 265 -24.89 -19.10 -13.32
C GLN A 265 -25.99 -20.16 -13.35
N ILE A 266 -25.82 -21.23 -14.14
CA ILE A 266 -26.81 -22.30 -14.26
C ILE A 266 -26.89 -23.11 -12.96
N TYR A 267 -25.76 -23.47 -12.34
CA TYR A 267 -25.78 -24.29 -11.12
C TYR A 267 -26.44 -23.62 -9.91
N PRO A 268 -26.15 -22.34 -9.56
CA PRO A 268 -26.87 -21.65 -8.49
C PRO A 268 -28.36 -21.52 -8.79
N SER A 269 -28.72 -21.25 -10.05
CA SER A 269 -30.11 -21.20 -10.48
C SER A 269 -30.81 -22.56 -10.34
N LEU A 270 -30.12 -23.65 -10.66
CA LEU A 270 -30.63 -25.01 -10.51
C LEU A 270 -30.79 -25.41 -9.04
N ILE A 271 -29.83 -25.04 -8.19
CA ILE A 271 -29.90 -25.27 -6.75
C ILE A 271 -31.06 -24.45 -6.15
N ALA A 272 -31.24 -23.21 -6.60
CA ALA A 272 -32.36 -22.37 -6.17
C ALA A 272 -33.72 -22.94 -6.61
N THR A 273 -33.83 -23.48 -7.84
CA THR A 273 -35.08 -24.13 -8.28
C THR A 273 -35.36 -25.41 -7.52
N ILE A 274 -34.34 -26.22 -7.19
CA ILE A 274 -34.48 -27.39 -6.32
C ILE A 274 -34.98 -26.97 -4.93
N GLY A 275 -34.41 -25.93 -4.32
CA GLY A 275 -34.89 -25.40 -3.03
C GLY A 275 -36.32 -24.87 -3.08
N HIS A 276 -36.72 -24.21 -4.18
CA HIS A 276 -38.12 -23.80 -4.38
C HIS A 276 -39.07 -24.99 -4.52
N LEU A 277 -38.64 -26.08 -5.18
CA LEU A 277 -39.42 -27.31 -5.31
C LEU A 277 -39.60 -28.01 -3.96
N GLU A 278 -38.55 -28.11 -3.14
CA GLU A 278 -38.65 -28.64 -1.77
C GLU A 278 -39.65 -27.82 -0.93
N GLY A 279 -39.55 -26.49 -0.96
CA GLY A 279 -40.50 -25.61 -0.27
C GLY A 279 -41.95 -25.77 -0.75
N ALA A 280 -42.15 -25.99 -2.05
CA ALA A 280 -43.48 -26.24 -2.63
C ALA A 280 -44.04 -27.61 -2.20
N VAL A 281 -43.20 -28.65 -2.15
CA VAL A 281 -43.58 -29.98 -1.66
C VAL A 281 -43.97 -29.92 -0.18
N ASP A 282 -43.21 -29.21 0.66
CA ASP A 282 -43.54 -29.01 2.07
C ASP A 282 -44.84 -28.22 2.28
N ALA A 283 -45.10 -27.22 1.43
CA ALA A 283 -46.34 -26.45 1.48
C ALA A 283 -47.55 -27.31 1.07
N LEU A 284 -47.41 -28.16 0.06
CA LEU A 284 -48.43 -29.11 -0.37
C LEU A 284 -48.68 -30.18 0.70
N GLY A 285 -47.62 -30.74 1.30
CA GLY A 285 -47.72 -31.69 2.40
C GLY A 285 -48.49 -31.12 3.60
N ARG A 286 -48.19 -29.87 3.99
CA ARG A 286 -48.93 -29.16 5.05
C ARG A 286 -50.40 -28.94 4.70
N LYS A 287 -50.72 -28.54 3.46
CA LYS A 287 -52.11 -28.37 3.02
C LYS A 287 -52.88 -29.69 2.96
N ALA A 288 -52.24 -30.77 2.51
CA ALA A 288 -52.86 -32.10 2.48
C ALA A 288 -53.17 -32.60 3.90
N ALA A 289 -52.26 -32.39 4.86
CA ALA A 289 -52.48 -32.74 6.26
C ALA A 289 -53.60 -31.92 6.92
N LEU A 290 -53.75 -30.64 6.55
CA LEU A 290 -54.86 -29.80 7.02
C LEU A 290 -56.20 -30.23 6.42
N LEU A 291 -56.22 -30.64 5.15
CA LEU A 291 -57.43 -31.12 4.49
C LEU A 291 -57.88 -32.48 5.03
N SER A 292 -56.96 -33.41 5.31
CA SER A 292 -57.31 -34.70 5.92
C SER A 292 -57.78 -34.57 7.37
N ALA A 293 -57.34 -33.55 8.10
CA ALA A 293 -57.84 -33.25 9.44
C ALA A 293 -59.27 -32.66 9.42
N ASN A 294 -59.62 -31.87 8.40
CA ASN A 294 -60.94 -31.25 8.26
C ASN A 294 -62.02 -32.18 7.68
N THR A 295 -61.65 -33.25 6.97
CA THR A 295 -62.62 -34.24 6.45
C THR A 295 -62.95 -35.36 7.45
N ALA A 296 -62.29 -35.39 8.61
CA ALA A 296 -62.53 -36.34 9.70
C ALA A 296 -63.45 -35.80 10.82
N GLN A 297 -63.98 -34.58 10.67
CA GLN A 297 -65.09 -34.01 11.47
C GLN A 297 -66.39 -34.06 10.66
#